data_AF-A0A0G0N2H8-F1
#
_entry.id   AF-A0A0G0N2H8-F1
#
_cell.length_a   1.000
_cell.length_b   1.000
_cell.length_c   1.000
_cell.angle_alpha   90.00
_cell.angle_beta   90.00
_cell.angle_gamma   90.00
#
_symmetry.space_group_name_H-M   'P 1'
#
loop_
_entity.id
_entity.type
_entity.pdbx_description
1 polymer ?
#
loop_
_entity_poly.entity_id
_entity_poly.type
_entity_poly.pdbx_seq_one_letter_code
_entity_poly.pdbx_strand_id
1 'polypeptide(L)'
;MKFDLHNTSNTTKMILIAEFFLVSYLLYALTVNIYQSYQIDFHVKNFENENRMIAEENRKKAEDLLYYTSDAYIDKIAKQNFGLINPGEEVIIIPEGENIPTDDVKDETGKYPLKAYYNLSNSERWWKFFFERTNV
;
A
#
# COMPACT_ATOMS: atom_id res chain seq x y z
N MET A 1 34.94 11.67 51.22
CA MET A 1 34.87 10.36 51.89
C MET A 1 36.10 9.57 51.46
N LYS A 2 37.17 9.57 52.26
CA LYS A 2 38.40 8.81 51.98
C LYS A 2 38.20 7.40 52.55
N PHE A 3 38.16 6.40 51.69
CA PHE A 3 38.19 5.01 52.12
C PHE A 3 39.65 4.67 52.50
N ASP A 4 40.02 4.90 53.75
CA ASP A 4 41.30 4.44 54.31
C ASP A 4 41.23 2.92 54.51
N LEU A 5 41.76 2.17 53.54
CA LEU A 5 41.90 0.72 53.60
C LEU A 5 43.23 0.34 54.27
N HIS A 6 43.51 0.85 55.47
CA HIS A 6 44.71 0.44 56.21
C HIS A 6 44.36 -0.76 57.11
N ASN A 7 44.99 -1.91 56.83
CA ASN A 7 44.85 -3.22 57.48
C ASN A 7 43.59 -4.05 57.14
N THR A 8 43.44 -4.41 55.87
CA THR A 8 42.48 -5.46 55.47
C THR A 8 43.13 -6.85 55.55
N SER A 9 42.51 -7.75 56.33
CA SER A 9 42.88 -9.17 56.41
C SER A 9 42.78 -9.82 55.02
N ASN A 10 43.67 -10.79 54.74
CA ASN A 10 43.68 -11.52 53.46
C ASN A 10 42.32 -12.16 53.15
N THR A 11 41.53 -12.49 54.17
CA THR A 11 40.17 -13.03 54.02
C THR A 11 39.21 -12.02 53.40
N THR A 12 39.23 -10.76 53.84
CA THR A 12 38.39 -9.68 53.28
C THR A 12 38.74 -9.41 51.82
N LYS A 13 40.03 -9.44 51.47
CA LYS A 13 40.47 -9.30 50.07
C LYS A 13 39.97 -10.45 49.20
N MET A 14 40.02 -11.70 49.70
CA MET A 14 39.49 -12.86 48.97
C MET A 14 37.97 -12.77 48.79
N ILE A 15 37.23 -12.31 49.80
CA ILE A 15 35.78 -12.12 49.70
C ILE A 15 35.44 -11.05 48.65
N LEU A 16 36.13 -9.90 48.66
CA LEU A 16 35.92 -8.85 47.65
C LEU A 16 36.23 -9.31 46.23
N ILE A 17 37.28 -10.11 46.06
CA ILE A 17 37.62 -10.70 44.75
C ILE A 17 36.52 -11.68 44.30
N ALA A 18 36.06 -12.56 45.19
CA ALA A 18 34.98 -13.50 44.89
C ALA A 18 33.67 -12.79 44.52
N GLU A 19 33.32 -11.74 45.26
CA GLU A 19 32.15 -10.90 44.98
C GLU A 19 32.27 -10.19 43.63
N PHE A 20 33.46 -9.64 43.32
CA PHE A 20 33.73 -9.03 42.03
C PHE A 20 33.54 -10.03 40.87
N PHE A 21 34.05 -11.25 41.00
CA PHE A 21 33.86 -12.28 39.98
C PHE A 21 32.40 -12.70 39.84
N LEU A 22 31.66 -12.80 40.96
CA LEU A 22 30.25 -13.12 40.94
C LEU A 22 29.42 -12.04 40.22
N VAL A 23 29.67 -10.77 40.51
CA VAL A 23 29.01 -9.64 39.83
C VAL A 23 29.38 -9.61 38.34
N SER A 24 30.65 -9.81 38.01
CA SER A 24 31.12 -9.87 36.62
C SER A 24 30.45 -11.00 35.83
N TYR A 25 30.32 -12.18 36.45
CA TYR A 25 29.63 -13.32 35.84
C TYR A 25 28.13 -13.04 35.61
N LEU A 26 27.45 -12.42 36.58
CA LEU A 26 26.04 -12.04 36.44
C LEU A 26 25.84 -11.02 35.32
N LEU A 27 26.71 -10.02 35.21
CA LEU A 27 26.67 -9.04 34.12
C LEU A 27 26.89 -9.70 32.75
N TYR A 28 27.83 -10.63 32.67
CA TYR A 28 28.08 -11.41 31.45
C TYR A 28 26.85 -12.24 31.05
N ALA A 29 26.29 -13.00 31.99
CA ALA A 29 25.11 -13.83 31.75
C ALA A 29 23.90 -13.00 31.31
N LEU A 30 23.68 -11.86 31.97
CA LEU A 30 22.62 -10.92 31.61
C LEU A 30 22.81 -10.36 30.20
N THR A 31 24.03 -9.94 29.85
CA THR A 31 24.34 -9.40 28.53
C THR A 31 24.09 -10.42 27.43
N VAL A 32 24.51 -11.67 27.63
CA VAL A 32 24.29 -12.76 26.67
C VAL A 32 22.80 -13.05 26.51
N ASN A 33 22.05 -13.12 27.60
CA ASN A 33 20.63 -13.40 27.57
C ASN A 33 19.84 -12.30 26.83
N ILE A 34 20.14 -11.03 27.12
CA ILE A 34 19.53 -9.89 26.44
C ILE A 34 19.83 -9.95 24.93
N TYR A 35 21.08 -10.21 24.56
CA TYR A 35 21.48 -10.28 23.16
C TYR A 35 20.74 -11.40 22.40
N GLN A 36 20.61 -12.58 23.01
CA GLN A 36 19.86 -13.70 22.43
C GLN A 36 18.37 -13.38 22.30
N SER A 37 17.75 -12.77 23.32
CA SER A 37 16.34 -12.38 23.27
C SER A 37 16.06 -11.41 22.12
N TYR A 38 16.90 -10.39 21.94
CA TYR A 38 16.74 -9.43 20.84
C TYR A 38 16.84 -10.07 19.46
N GLN A 39 17.76 -11.02 19.27
CA GLN A 39 17.87 -11.74 18.00
C GLN A 39 16.62 -12.58 17.72
N ILE A 40 16.13 -13.30 18.74
CA ILE A 40 14.92 -14.12 18.61
C ILE A 40 13.71 -13.24 18.25
N ASP A 41 13.49 -12.14 18.96
CA ASP A 41 12.37 -11.23 18.71
C ASP A 41 12.43 -10.61 17.31
N PHE A 42 13.64 -10.31 16.82
CA PHE A 42 13.82 -9.82 15.45
C PHE A 42 13.43 -10.88 14.41
N HIS A 43 13.86 -12.12 14.60
CA HIS A 43 13.50 -13.22 13.71
C HIS A 43 11.99 -13.48 13.72
N VAL A 44 11.36 -13.49 14.90
CA VAL A 44 9.90 -13.66 15.02
C VAL A 44 9.17 -12.55 14.27
N LYS A 45 9.54 -11.28 14.48
CA LYS A 45 8.92 -10.15 13.78
C LYS A 45 9.09 -10.23 12.26
N ASN A 46 10.24 -10.66 11.78
CA ASN A 46 10.48 -10.82 10.35
C ASN A 46 9.62 -11.93 9.77
N PHE A 47 9.54 -13.10 10.41
CA PHE A 47 8.70 -14.20 9.95
C PHE A 47 7.21 -13.84 9.98
N GLU A 48 6.74 -13.14 11.01
CA GLU A 48 5.37 -12.62 11.04
C GLU A 48 5.10 -11.66 9.89
N ASN A 49 6.05 -10.78 9.58
CA ASN A 49 5.89 -9.84 8.48
C ASN A 49 5.85 -10.54 7.13
N GLU A 50 6.75 -11.50 6.91
CA GLU A 50 6.80 -12.31 5.70
C GLU A 50 5.50 -13.11 5.52
N ASN A 51 5.00 -13.74 6.58
CA ASN A 51 3.70 -14.43 6.56
C ASN A 51 2.55 -13.50 6.19
N ARG A 52 2.52 -12.27 6.73
CA ARG A 52 1.50 -11.27 6.37
C ARG A 52 1.58 -10.88 4.89
N MET A 53 2.78 -10.66 4.36
CA MET A 53 2.95 -10.33 2.94
C MET A 53 2.51 -11.48 2.04
N ILE A 54 2.90 -12.71 2.36
CA ILE A 54 2.50 -13.90 1.58
C ILE A 54 0.98 -14.10 1.62
N ALA A 55 0.34 -13.90 2.78
CA ALA A 55 -1.11 -14.01 2.91
C ALA A 55 -1.84 -12.97 2.03
N GLU A 56 -1.34 -11.74 2.02
CA GLU A 56 -1.91 -10.67 1.19
C GLU A 56 -1.70 -10.92 -0.31
N GLU A 57 -0.52 -11.42 -0.71
CA GLU A 57 -0.27 -11.84 -2.09
C GLU A 57 -1.20 -12.97 -2.52
N ASN A 58 -1.43 -13.96 -1.65
CA ASN A 58 -2.34 -15.06 -1.94
C ASN A 58 -3.78 -14.57 -2.08
N ARG A 59 -4.23 -13.66 -1.21
CA ARG A 59 -5.55 -13.02 -1.31
C ARG A 59 -5.71 -12.31 -2.65
N LYS A 60 -4.73 -11.48 -3.03
CA LYS A 60 -4.75 -10.75 -4.31
C LYS A 60 -4.78 -11.70 -5.50
N LYS A 61 -3.94 -12.75 -5.51
CA LYS A 61 -3.93 -13.75 -6.59
C LYS A 61 -5.26 -14.48 -6.69
N ALA A 62 -5.92 -14.78 -5.57
CA ALA A 62 -7.25 -15.38 -5.57
C ALA A 62 -8.32 -14.45 -6.16
N GLU A 63 -8.25 -13.15 -5.85
CA GLU A 63 -9.14 -12.13 -6.44
C GLU A 63 -8.92 -11.96 -7.94
N ASP A 64 -7.66 -11.90 -8.37
CA ASP A 64 -7.31 -11.83 -9.79
C ASP A 64 -7.83 -13.08 -10.53
N LEU A 65 -7.67 -14.27 -9.94
CA LEU A 65 -8.21 -15.51 -10.51
C LEU A 65 -9.73 -15.47 -10.64
N LEU A 66 -10.44 -15.00 -9.60
CA LEU A 66 -11.89 -14.85 -9.64
C LEU A 66 -12.33 -13.88 -10.74
N TYR A 67 -11.61 -12.76 -10.90
CA TYR A 67 -11.89 -11.78 -11.94
C TYR A 67 -11.69 -12.39 -13.34
N TYR A 68 -10.56 -13.04 -13.60
CA TYR A 68 -10.27 -13.62 -14.92
C TYR A 68 -11.15 -14.82 -15.29
N THR A 69 -11.71 -15.50 -14.29
CA THR A 69 -12.67 -16.60 -14.50
C THR A 69 -14.12 -16.13 -14.53
N SER A 70 -14.39 -14.85 -14.26
CA SER A 70 -15.74 -14.30 -14.27
C SER A 70 -16.32 -14.20 -15.68
N ASP A 71 -17.64 -14.34 -15.79
CA ASP A 71 -18.38 -14.17 -17.04
C ASP A 71 -18.18 -12.76 -17.63
N ALA A 72 -18.02 -11.75 -16.78
CA ALA A 72 -17.75 -10.37 -17.21
C ALA A 72 -16.40 -10.23 -17.93
N TYR A 73 -15.35 -10.90 -17.44
CA TYR A 73 -14.06 -10.89 -18.12
C TYR A 73 -14.11 -11.68 -19.44
N ILE A 74 -14.79 -12.83 -19.44
CA ILE A 74 -15.00 -13.64 -20.65
C ILE A 74 -15.75 -12.81 -21.72
N ASP A 75 -16.84 -12.14 -21.34
CA ASP A 75 -17.63 -11.27 -22.23
C ASP A 75 -16.80 -10.09 -22.74
N LYS A 76 -16.02 -9.43 -21.88
CA LYS A 76 -15.09 -8.36 -22.28
C LYS A 76 -14.10 -8.84 -23.33
N ILE A 77 -13.48 -10.00 -23.13
CA ILE A 77 -12.51 -10.56 -24.09
C ILE A 77 -13.20 -11.01 -25.38
N ALA A 78 -14.39 -11.61 -25.29
CA ALA A 78 -15.20 -11.99 -26.44
C ALA A 78 -15.53 -10.78 -27.33
N LYS A 79 -16.00 -9.69 -26.71
CA LYS A 79 -16.32 -8.42 -27.38
C LYS A 79 -15.09 -7.76 -27.98
N GLN A 80 -14.00 -7.65 -27.22
CA GLN A 80 -12.79 -6.95 -27.65
C GLN A 80 -12.04 -7.68 -28.77
N ASN A 81 -11.91 -9.01 -28.70
CA ASN A 81 -11.06 -9.75 -29.62
C ASN A 81 -11.81 -10.34 -30.81
N PHE A 82 -13.08 -10.72 -30.61
CA PHE A 82 -13.86 -11.39 -31.63
C PHE A 82 -15.00 -10.52 -32.18
N GLY A 83 -15.18 -9.29 -31.66
CA GLY A 83 -16.25 -8.40 -32.09
C GLY A 83 -17.64 -9.00 -31.86
N LEU A 84 -17.77 -9.91 -30.89
CA LEU A 84 -19.04 -10.57 -30.57
C LEU A 84 -19.96 -9.56 -29.87
N ILE A 85 -21.20 -9.45 -30.36
CA ILE A 85 -22.19 -8.47 -29.87
C ILE A 85 -23.45 -9.25 -29.51
N ASN A 86 -23.98 -9.02 -28.32
CA ASN A 86 -25.23 -9.66 -27.91
C ASN A 86 -26.43 -8.99 -28.58
N PRO A 87 -27.56 -9.70 -28.79
CA PRO A 87 -28.76 -9.11 -29.38
C PRO A 87 -29.25 -7.91 -28.55
N GLY A 88 -29.33 -6.73 -29.17
CA GLY A 88 -29.78 -5.49 -28.52
C GLY A 88 -28.65 -4.58 -28.02
N GLU A 89 -27.38 -4.92 -28.24
CA GLU A 89 -26.22 -4.10 -27.88
C GLU A 89 -25.74 -3.27 -29.11
N GLU A 90 -25.43 -1.99 -28.91
CA GLU A 90 -24.99 -1.06 -29.97
C GLU A 90 -23.48 -0.80 -29.89
N VAL A 91 -22.77 -0.96 -31.00
CA VAL A 91 -21.31 -0.77 -31.08
C VAL A 91 -20.99 0.64 -31.55
N ILE A 92 -20.25 1.38 -30.73
CA ILE A 92 -19.73 2.71 -31.07
C ILE A 92 -18.28 2.55 -31.54
N ILE A 93 -18.01 2.89 -32.79
CA ILE A 93 -16.65 2.93 -33.35
C ILE A 93 -16.17 4.38 -33.29
N ILE A 94 -15.09 4.63 -32.55
CA ILE A 94 -14.46 5.95 -32.48
C ILE A 94 -13.30 5.94 -33.48
N PRO A 95 -13.38 6.69 -34.60
CA PRO A 95 -12.28 6.77 -35.56
C PRO A 95 -11.08 7.49 -34.93
N GLU A 96 -9.92 6.84 -34.92
CA GLU A 96 -8.66 7.47 -34.51
C GLU A 96 -8.14 8.35 -35.64
N GLY A 97 -8.07 9.67 -35.40
CA GLY A 97 -7.38 10.62 -36.29
C GLY A 97 -8.26 11.50 -37.17
N GLU A 98 -9.58 11.30 -37.20
CA GLU A 98 -10.48 12.33 -37.71
C GLU A 98 -10.70 13.37 -36.60
N ASN A 99 -10.26 14.61 -36.85
CA ASN A 99 -10.81 15.75 -36.15
C ASN A 99 -12.30 15.77 -36.51
N ILE A 100 -13.14 15.11 -35.71
CA ILE A 100 -14.59 15.24 -35.77
C ILE A 100 -14.84 16.74 -35.84
N PRO A 101 -15.52 17.28 -36.86
CA PRO A 101 -15.81 18.71 -36.93
C PRO A 101 -16.70 19.12 -35.76
N THR A 102 -16.11 19.39 -34.60
CA THR A 102 -16.82 19.78 -33.36
C THR A 102 -17.29 21.23 -33.43
N ASP A 103 -17.04 21.93 -34.53
CA ASP A 103 -17.44 23.33 -34.71
C ASP A 103 -18.98 23.44 -34.82
N ASP A 104 -19.69 22.39 -35.27
CA ASP A 104 -21.15 22.35 -35.39
C ASP A 104 -21.86 21.45 -34.36
N VAL A 105 -21.11 20.69 -33.56
CA VAL A 105 -21.69 19.80 -32.53
C VAL A 105 -21.89 20.61 -31.25
N LYS A 106 -23.15 20.97 -30.99
CA LYS A 106 -23.57 21.62 -29.75
C LYS A 106 -23.57 20.60 -28.61
N ASP A 107 -23.35 21.08 -27.39
CA ASP A 107 -23.59 20.30 -26.19
C ASP A 107 -25.05 19.81 -26.13
N GLU A 108 -25.33 18.82 -25.28
CA GLU A 108 -26.68 18.30 -25.01
C GLU A 108 -27.68 19.40 -24.60
N THR A 109 -27.17 20.53 -24.10
CA THR A 109 -27.92 21.74 -23.77
C THR A 109 -28.21 22.67 -24.95
N GLY A 110 -27.55 22.48 -26.10
CA GLY A 110 -27.68 23.32 -27.30
C GLY A 110 -27.15 24.75 -27.17
N LYS A 111 -26.50 25.09 -26.04
CA LYS A 111 -26.17 26.46 -25.65
C LYS A 111 -24.74 26.85 -26.01
N TYR A 112 -23.82 25.90 -26.11
CA TYR A 112 -22.41 26.18 -26.39
C TYR A 112 -21.82 25.20 -27.42
N PRO A 113 -20.91 25.67 -28.30
CA PRO A 113 -20.14 24.77 -29.15
C PRO A 113 -19.22 23.91 -28.26
N LEU A 114 -19.20 22.59 -28.46
CA LEU A 114 -18.47 21.64 -27.61
C LEU A 114 -16.99 21.99 -27.45
N LYS A 115 -16.37 22.57 -28.49
CA LYS A 115 -14.98 23.03 -28.47
C LYS A 115 -14.71 24.12 -27.42
N ALA A 116 -15.66 25.05 -27.23
CA ALA A 116 -15.54 26.06 -26.18
C ALA A 116 -15.70 25.44 -24.78
N TYR A 117 -16.52 24.40 -24.65
CA TYR A 117 -16.72 23.68 -23.38
C TYR A 117 -15.48 22.89 -22.96
N TYR A 118 -14.79 22.22 -23.90
CA TYR A 118 -13.57 21.45 -23.61
C TYR A 118 -12.32 22.33 -23.38
N ASN A 119 -12.36 23.61 -23.76
CA ASN A 119 -11.30 24.58 -23.48
C ASN A 119 -11.41 25.22 -22.08
N LEU A 120 -12.49 24.97 -21.33
CA LEU A 120 -12.64 25.43 -19.95
C LEU A 120 -11.75 24.63 -18.99
N SER A 121 -11.33 25.26 -17.90
CA SER A 121 -10.65 24.55 -16.82
C SER A 121 -11.58 23.51 -16.19
N ASN A 122 -11.01 22.44 -15.61
CA ASN A 122 -11.80 21.39 -14.98
C ASN A 122 -12.71 21.93 -13.87
N SER A 123 -12.28 22.94 -13.12
CA SER A 123 -13.11 23.60 -12.10
C SER A 123 -14.33 24.30 -12.68
N GLU A 124 -14.18 24.98 -13.81
CA GLU A 124 -15.29 25.67 -14.48
C GLU A 124 -16.28 24.66 -15.06
N ARG A 125 -15.78 23.55 -15.62
CA ARG A 125 -16.61 22.45 -16.13
C ARG A 125 -17.49 21.86 -15.03
N TRP A 126 -16.91 21.57 -13.86
CA TRP A 126 -17.67 21.07 -12.70
C TRP A 126 -18.70 22.08 -12.21
N TRP A 127 -18.35 23.37 -12.14
CA TRP A 127 -19.28 24.41 -11.72
C TRP A 127 -20.49 24.50 -12.66
N LYS A 128 -20.27 24.50 -13.97
CA LYS A 128 -21.36 24.50 -14.96
C LYS A 128 -22.25 23.26 -14.84
N PHE A 129 -21.65 22.08 -14.72
CA PHE A 129 -22.40 20.83 -14.59
C PHE A 129 -23.34 20.81 -13.38
N PHE A 130 -22.87 21.28 -12.22
CA PHE A 130 -23.67 21.25 -10.99
C PHE A 130 -24.67 22.41 -10.86
N PHE A 131 -24.37 23.58 -11.41
CA PHE A 131 -25.13 24.80 -11.09
C PHE A 131 -25.83 25.47 -12.29
N GLU A 132 -25.46 25.16 -13.54
CA GLU A 132 -26.14 25.70 -14.73
C GLU A 132 -27.20 24.74 -15.30
N ARG A 133 -27.19 23.46 -14.91
CA ARG A 133 -28.20 22.46 -15.32
C ARG A 133 -29.59 22.69 -14.72
N THR A 134 -29.68 23.37 -13.57
CA THR A 134 -30.91 23.46 -12.75
C THR A 134 -31.79 24.68 -13.04
N ASN A 135 -31.43 25.55 -13.99
CA ASN A 135 -32.26 26.70 -14.38
C ASN A 135 -33.12 26.38 -15.61
N VAL A 136 -34.08 25.46 -15.43
CA VAL A 136 -35.26 25.31 -16.30
C VAL A 136 -36.47 25.80 -15.52
#